data_AF-U6D2D1-F1
#
_entry.id   AF-U6D2D1-F1
#
_cell.length_a   1.000
_cell.length_b   1.000
_cell.length_c   1.000
_cell.angle_alpha   90.00
_cell.angle_beta   90.00
_cell.angle_gamma   90.00
#
_symmetry.space_group_name_H-M   'P 1'
#
loop_
_entity.id
_entity.type
_entity.pdbx_description
1 polymer ?
#
loop_
_entity_poly.entity_id
_entity_poly.type
_entity_poly.pdbx_seq_one_letter_code
_entity_poly.pdbx_strand_id
1 'polypeptide(L)'
;WHKLLGLWEARREALVQAHVYQLFLRDLRQACAVLHNQEMALSGPELPGTVETVEEALKRHRDFLTTMELNQQKMQVAVQAAEGLLRQGNIYGEQAQEAVTRLLEKSQENQLRAQQWMQKLHDQLGLQHFLRDCHELDGWIHEKMLMARDGTREDGHKLHKRWLRHQAFMAELAQNKEWLEKIEREGQQLMQEKPELAASVRKKLGEIRQCWAELESTTQA
;
A
#
# COMPACT_ATOMS: atom_id res chain seq x y z
N TRP A 1 62.49 -24.20 24.27
CA TRP A 1 61.82 -24.75 23.06
C TRP A 1 60.34 -25.05 23.30
N HIS A 2 59.94 -26.05 24.09
CA HIS A 2 58.51 -26.39 24.33
C HIS A 2 57.62 -25.22 24.77
N LYS A 3 58.05 -24.40 25.74
CA LYS A 3 57.29 -23.22 26.19
C LYS A 3 57.08 -22.19 25.07
N LEU A 4 58.08 -22.00 24.22
CA LEU A 4 58.06 -21.07 23.10
C LEU A 4 57.09 -21.55 22.01
N LEU A 5 57.08 -22.87 21.75
CA LEU A 5 56.12 -23.50 20.84
C LEU A 5 54.69 -23.31 21.33
N GLY A 6 54.41 -23.62 22.61
CA GLY A 6 53.07 -23.44 23.18
C GLY A 6 52.58 -21.98 23.16
N LEU A 7 53.46 -21.00 23.42
CA LEU A 7 53.11 -19.58 23.29
C LEU A 7 52.79 -19.18 21.84
N TRP A 8 53.55 -19.72 20.88
CA TRP A 8 53.29 -19.48 19.47
C TRP A 8 51.97 -20.09 19.00
N GLU A 9 51.66 -21.33 19.41
CA GLU A 9 50.41 -22.01 19.09
C GLU A 9 49.20 -21.26 19.68
N ALA A 10 49.26 -20.86 20.94
CA ALA A 10 48.22 -20.07 21.59
C ALA A 10 47.99 -18.72 20.88
N ARG A 11 49.07 -18.04 20.48
CA ARG A 11 48.96 -16.80 19.70
C ARG A 11 48.34 -17.06 18.32
N ARG A 12 48.74 -18.13 17.63
CA ARG A 12 48.18 -18.51 16.33
C ARG A 12 46.69 -18.76 16.45
N GLU A 13 46.26 -19.52 17.45
CA GLU A 13 44.87 -19.83 17.71
C GLU A 13 44.06 -18.54 17.98
N ALA A 14 44.53 -17.68 18.89
CA ALA A 14 43.88 -16.40 19.16
C ALA A 14 43.73 -15.52 17.91
N LEU A 15 44.74 -15.50 17.03
CA LEU A 15 44.68 -14.76 15.77
C LEU A 15 43.68 -15.36 14.78
N VAL A 16 43.60 -16.69 14.68
CA VAL A 16 42.59 -17.37 13.84
C VAL A 16 41.19 -17.06 14.35
N GLN A 17 40.97 -17.18 15.66
CA GLN A 17 39.71 -16.88 16.33
C GLN A 17 39.23 -15.45 16.04
N ALA A 18 40.13 -14.47 16.20
CA ALA A 18 39.85 -13.07 15.89
C ALA A 18 39.61 -12.84 14.40
N HIS A 19 40.38 -13.49 13.51
CA HIS A 19 40.22 -13.33 12.07
C HIS A 19 38.84 -13.81 11.58
N VAL A 20 38.40 -14.99 12.01
CA VAL A 20 37.06 -15.52 11.64
C VAL A 20 35.96 -14.60 12.17
N TYR A 21 36.11 -14.08 13.39
CA TYR A 21 35.16 -13.11 13.94
C TYR A 21 35.12 -11.80 13.14
N GLN A 22 36.26 -11.30 12.64
CA GLN A 22 36.28 -10.11 11.78
C GLN A 22 35.57 -10.33 10.43
N LEU A 23 35.65 -11.54 9.87
CA LEU A 23 34.87 -11.91 8.67
C LEU A 23 33.37 -11.88 8.96
N PHE A 24 32.93 -12.45 10.09
CA PHE A 24 31.55 -12.34 10.55
C PHE A 24 31.11 -10.87 10.71
N LEU A 25 31.92 -10.01 11.34
CA LEU A 25 31.57 -8.59 11.53
C LEU A 25 31.41 -7.85 10.19
N ARG A 26 32.18 -8.22 9.15
CA ARG A 26 31.98 -7.68 7.80
C ARG A 26 30.61 -8.06 7.26
N ASP A 27 30.25 -9.33 7.36
CA ASP A 27 28.98 -9.85 6.83
C ASP A 27 27.79 -9.28 7.60
N LEU A 28 27.91 -9.17 8.93
CA LEU A 28 26.93 -8.51 9.79
C LEU A 28 26.72 -7.04 9.40
N ARG A 29 27.80 -6.27 9.16
CA ARG A 29 27.69 -4.88 8.71
C ARG A 29 26.94 -4.75 7.38
N GLN A 30 27.18 -5.68 6.46
CA GLN A 30 26.49 -5.68 5.18
C GLN A 30 24.99 -5.97 5.34
N ALA A 31 24.63 -6.91 6.22
CA ALA A 31 23.24 -7.19 6.56
C ALA A 31 22.55 -6.02 7.28
N CYS A 32 23.22 -5.38 8.23
CA CYS A 32 22.72 -4.19 8.92
C CYS A 32 22.47 -3.02 7.96
N ALA A 33 23.35 -2.81 6.97
CA ALA A 33 23.16 -1.77 5.96
C ALA A 33 21.91 -2.01 5.11
N VAL A 34 21.62 -3.27 4.76
CA VAL A 34 20.37 -3.64 4.08
C VAL A 34 19.16 -3.29 4.93
N LEU A 35 19.14 -3.69 6.21
CA LEU A 35 18.00 -3.41 7.09
C LEU A 35 17.79 -1.91 7.30
N HIS A 36 18.89 -1.15 7.45
CA HIS A 36 18.81 0.29 7.59
C HIS A 36 18.19 0.94 6.34
N ASN A 37 18.62 0.53 5.14
CA ASN A 37 18.03 1.03 3.90
C ASN A 37 16.54 0.68 3.78
N GLN A 38 16.14 -0.51 4.24
CA GLN A 38 14.73 -0.90 4.29
C GLN A 38 13.93 -0.03 5.27
N GLU A 39 14.47 0.23 6.47
CA GLU A 39 13.85 1.10 7.47
C GLU A 39 13.63 2.51 6.92
N MET A 40 14.60 3.06 6.20
CA MET A 40 14.50 4.38 5.57
C MET A 40 13.47 4.40 4.43
N ALA A 41 13.39 3.35 3.62
CA ALA A 41 12.36 3.25 2.58
C ALA A 41 10.95 3.12 3.17
N LEU A 42 10.82 2.48 4.34
CA LEU A 42 9.55 2.27 5.05
C LEU A 42 9.18 3.43 5.99
N SER A 43 10.05 4.42 6.17
CA SER A 43 9.78 5.53 7.08
C SER A 43 8.82 6.54 6.46
N GLY A 44 7.54 6.43 6.81
CA GLY A 44 6.54 7.47 6.61
C GLY A 44 6.17 7.84 5.17
N PRO A 45 5.91 6.89 4.26
CA PRO A 45 5.31 7.24 2.98
C PRO A 45 3.89 7.77 3.20
N GLU A 46 3.60 8.95 2.63
CA GLU A 46 2.25 9.51 2.61
C GLU A 46 1.36 8.70 1.68
N LEU A 47 0.08 8.56 2.04
CA LEU A 47 -0.89 7.87 1.19
C LEU A 47 -1.21 8.73 -0.03
N PRO A 48 -1.05 8.20 -1.26
CA PRO A 48 -1.33 8.97 -2.48
C PRO A 48 -2.82 9.29 -2.64
N GLY A 49 -3.13 10.38 -3.34
CA GLY A 49 -4.49 10.94 -3.41
C GLY A 49 -5.26 10.66 -4.69
N THR A 50 -4.70 9.93 -5.67
CA THR A 50 -5.38 9.57 -6.92
C THR A 50 -5.12 8.12 -7.30
N VAL A 51 -5.95 7.53 -8.15
CA VAL A 51 -5.78 6.14 -8.62
C VAL A 51 -4.39 5.93 -9.22
N GLU A 52 -3.96 6.83 -10.12
CA GLU A 52 -2.69 6.71 -10.84
C GLU A 52 -1.50 6.79 -9.89
N THR A 53 -1.55 7.72 -8.93
CA THR A 53 -0.46 7.88 -7.95
C THR A 53 -0.39 6.72 -6.97
N VAL A 54 -1.52 6.09 -6.63
CA VAL A 54 -1.56 4.86 -5.82
C VAL A 54 -1.01 3.67 -6.61
N GLU A 55 -1.38 3.50 -7.88
CA GLU A 55 -0.85 2.42 -8.74
C GLU A 55 0.66 2.53 -8.93
N GLU A 56 1.17 3.75 -9.13
CA GLU A 56 2.62 4.00 -9.16
C GLU A 56 3.29 3.64 -7.84
N ALA A 57 2.70 4.01 -6.70
CA ALA A 57 3.22 3.66 -5.38
C ALA A 57 3.22 2.14 -5.15
N LEU A 58 2.18 1.43 -5.59
CA LEU A 58 2.11 -0.03 -5.56
C LEU A 58 3.21 -0.66 -6.39
N LYS A 59 3.45 -0.15 -7.60
CA LYS A 59 4.53 -0.63 -8.46
C LYS A 59 5.89 -0.45 -7.79
N ARG A 60 6.20 0.76 -7.30
CA ARG A 60 7.45 1.05 -6.57
C ARG A 60 7.61 0.15 -5.35
N HIS A 61 6.53 -0.11 -4.63
CA HIS A 61 6.56 -0.98 -3.44
C HIS A 61 6.79 -2.45 -3.80
N ARG A 62 6.25 -2.95 -4.93
CA ARG A 62 6.56 -4.30 -5.44
C ARG A 62 8.04 -4.45 -5.81
N ASP A 63 8.61 -3.44 -6.47
CA ASP A 63 10.04 -3.42 -6.80
C ASP A 63 10.90 -3.41 -5.52
N PHE A 64 10.47 -2.67 -4.51
CA PHE A 64 11.07 -2.67 -3.18
C PHE A 64 11.00 -4.04 -2.50
N LEU A 65 9.85 -4.72 -2.50
CA LEU A 65 9.69 -6.06 -1.93
C LEU A 65 10.59 -7.09 -2.63
N THR A 66 10.68 -7.01 -3.96
CA THR A 66 11.61 -7.85 -4.74
C THR A 66 13.06 -7.60 -4.30
N THR A 67 13.42 -6.34 -4.10
CA THR A 67 14.75 -5.97 -3.58
C THR A 67 14.99 -6.46 -2.15
N MET A 68 13.97 -6.45 -1.29
CA MET A 68 14.06 -7.04 0.05
C MET A 68 14.36 -8.53 0.00
N GLU A 69 13.64 -9.27 -0.86
CA GLU A 69 13.80 -10.71 -1.05
C GLU A 69 15.20 -11.05 -1.60
N LEU A 70 15.66 -10.35 -2.63
CA LEU A 70 17.01 -10.54 -3.19
C LEU A 70 18.12 -10.28 -2.15
N ASN A 71 17.90 -9.36 -1.21
CA ASN A 71 18.87 -9.07 -0.16
C ASN A 71 18.78 -10.04 1.04
N GLN A 72 17.81 -10.95 1.09
CA GLN A 72 17.68 -11.92 2.18
C GLN A 72 18.91 -12.82 2.32
N GLN A 73 19.56 -13.14 1.19
CA GLN A 73 20.79 -13.93 1.18
C GLN A 73 21.89 -13.30 2.03
N LYS A 74 22.02 -11.97 2.08
CA LYS A 74 23.05 -11.28 2.88
C LYS A 74 22.84 -11.49 4.38
N MET A 75 21.58 -11.53 4.82
CA MET A 75 21.25 -11.86 6.21
C MET A 75 21.57 -13.32 6.51
N GLN A 76 21.23 -14.24 5.60
CA GLN A 76 21.54 -15.66 5.75
C GLN A 76 23.05 -15.94 5.86
N VAL A 77 23.88 -15.24 5.07
CA VAL A 77 25.35 -15.35 5.18
C VAL A 77 25.85 -14.94 6.57
N ALA A 78 25.35 -13.84 7.13
CA ALA A 78 25.71 -13.41 8.48
C ALA A 78 25.24 -14.42 9.55
N VAL A 79 24.04 -14.99 9.40
CA VAL A 79 23.51 -16.04 10.28
C VAL A 79 24.40 -17.28 10.26
N GLN A 80 24.70 -17.80 9.07
CA GLN A 80 25.55 -18.98 8.91
C GLN A 80 26.97 -18.77 9.44
N ALA A 81 27.51 -17.54 9.33
CA ALA A 81 28.80 -17.18 9.89
C ALA A 81 28.78 -17.21 11.43
N ALA A 82 27.73 -16.71 12.08
CA ALA A 82 27.56 -16.79 13.54
C ALA A 82 27.42 -18.23 14.02
N GLU A 83 26.58 -19.04 13.36
CA GLU A 83 26.44 -20.47 13.66
C GLU A 83 27.76 -21.23 13.47
N GLY A 84 28.55 -20.84 12.46
CA GLY A 84 29.90 -21.37 12.24
C GLY A 84 30.85 -21.07 13.39
N LEU A 85 30.84 -19.83 13.90
CA LEU A 85 31.62 -19.43 15.07
C LEU A 85 31.26 -20.26 16.30
N LEU A 86 29.97 -20.44 16.60
CA LEU A 86 29.52 -21.28 17.72
C LEU A 86 29.96 -22.74 17.57
N ARG A 87 29.73 -23.34 16.39
CA ARG A 87 30.10 -24.75 16.13
C ARG A 87 31.60 -25.00 16.24
N GLN A 88 32.43 -24.02 15.90
CA GLN A 88 33.89 -24.10 16.00
C GLN A 88 34.40 -23.83 17.43
N GLY A 89 33.52 -23.59 18.39
CA GLY A 89 33.91 -23.22 19.76
C GLY A 89 34.62 -21.88 19.81
N ASN A 90 34.28 -20.95 18.91
CA ASN A 90 34.95 -19.67 18.85
C ASN A 90 34.61 -18.83 20.10
N ILE A 91 35.59 -18.15 20.67
CA ILE A 91 35.42 -17.36 21.90
C ILE A 91 34.38 -16.22 21.76
N TYR A 92 34.09 -15.79 20.54
CA TYR A 92 33.11 -14.76 20.22
C TYR A 92 31.75 -15.33 19.74
N GLY A 93 31.55 -16.65 19.80
CA GLY A 93 30.36 -17.31 19.26
C GLY A 93 29.04 -16.80 19.86
N GLU A 94 28.97 -16.69 21.20
CA GLU A 94 27.77 -16.18 21.89
C GLU A 94 27.43 -14.74 21.48
N GLN A 95 28.45 -13.88 21.40
CA GLN A 95 28.27 -12.49 20.97
C GLN A 95 27.81 -12.39 19.52
N ALA A 96 28.34 -13.25 18.63
CA ALA A 96 27.91 -13.31 17.24
C ALA A 96 26.45 -13.77 17.13
N GLN A 97 26.03 -14.74 17.95
CA GLN A 97 24.67 -15.23 17.98
C GLN A 97 23.69 -14.17 18.46
N GLU A 98 24.01 -13.46 19.54
CA GLU A 98 23.18 -12.36 20.04
C GLU A 98 23.01 -11.27 18.98
N ALA A 99 24.08 -10.92 18.26
CA ALA A 99 24.03 -9.93 17.19
C ALA A 99 23.13 -10.36 16.03
N VAL A 100 23.16 -11.64 15.65
CA VAL A 100 22.29 -12.20 14.61
C VAL A 100 20.83 -12.29 15.07
N THR A 101 20.56 -12.64 16.32
CA THR A 101 19.19 -12.64 16.87
C THR A 101 18.54 -11.27 16.71
N ARG A 102 19.25 -10.20 17.12
CA ARG A 102 18.78 -8.81 16.95
C ARG A 102 18.60 -8.42 15.48
N LEU A 103 19.47 -8.92 14.59
CA LEU A 103 19.35 -8.71 13.14
C LEU A 103 18.06 -9.33 12.59
N LEU A 104 17.75 -10.56 13.01
CA LEU A 104 16.55 -11.28 12.58
C LEU A 104 15.25 -10.63 13.09
N GLU A 105 15.24 -10.19 14.36
CA GLU A 105 14.11 -9.45 14.94
C GLU A 105 13.79 -8.20 14.10
N LYS A 106 14.80 -7.38 13.80
CA LYS A 106 14.63 -6.19 12.94
C LYS A 106 14.19 -6.53 11.52
N SER A 107 14.71 -7.62 10.95
CA SER A 107 14.29 -8.09 9.64
C SER A 107 12.80 -8.43 9.61
N GLN A 108 12.32 -9.14 10.64
CA GLN A 108 10.92 -9.50 10.79
C GLN A 108 10.03 -8.25 10.96
N GLU A 109 10.46 -7.27 11.77
CA GLU A 109 9.74 -6.00 11.91
C GLU A 109 9.62 -5.24 10.58
N ASN A 110 10.71 -5.20 9.79
CA ASN A 110 10.70 -4.56 8.47
C ASN A 110 9.78 -5.29 7.49
N GLN A 111 9.77 -6.62 7.50
CA GLN A 111 8.87 -7.43 6.69
C GLN A 111 7.40 -7.15 7.04
N LEU A 112 7.08 -7.12 8.34
CA LEU A 112 5.73 -6.81 8.80
C LEU A 112 5.30 -5.40 8.38
N ARG A 113 6.17 -4.40 8.56
CA ARG A 113 5.92 -3.02 8.12
C ARG A 113 5.70 -2.94 6.60
N ALA A 114 6.49 -3.66 5.81
CA ALA A 114 6.33 -3.69 4.36
C ALA A 114 5.01 -4.34 3.92
N GLN A 115 4.57 -5.41 4.58
CA GLN A 115 3.27 -6.05 4.33
C GLN A 115 2.11 -5.13 4.72
N GLN A 116 2.18 -4.51 5.89
CA GLN A 116 1.17 -3.54 6.33
C GLN A 116 1.06 -2.36 5.37
N TRP A 117 2.20 -1.85 4.87
CA TRP A 117 2.19 -0.78 3.88
C TRP A 117 1.57 -1.23 2.54
N MET A 118 1.88 -2.44 2.09
CA MET A 118 1.26 -3.02 0.90
C MET A 118 -0.27 -3.08 1.05
N GLN A 119 -0.77 -3.54 2.20
CA GLN A 119 -2.21 -3.60 2.47
C GLN A 119 -2.84 -2.20 2.44
N LYS A 120 -2.22 -1.23 3.12
CA LYS A 120 -2.69 0.16 3.11
C LYS A 120 -2.78 0.76 1.70
N LEU A 121 -1.82 0.45 0.82
CA LEU A 121 -1.87 0.90 -0.57
C LEU A 121 -3.03 0.29 -1.36
N HIS A 122 -3.34 -0.99 -1.15
CA HIS A 122 -4.51 -1.62 -1.80
C HIS A 122 -5.83 -1.05 -1.26
N ASP A 123 -5.91 -0.82 0.05
CA ASP A 123 -7.09 -0.21 0.68
C ASP A 123 -7.31 1.21 0.14
N GLN A 124 -6.22 1.98 0.00
CA GLN A 124 -6.24 3.30 -0.61
C GLN A 124 -6.64 3.24 -2.08
N LEU A 125 -6.19 2.25 -2.85
CA LEU A 125 -6.59 2.08 -4.25
C LEU A 125 -8.09 1.87 -4.38
N GLY A 126 -8.67 0.99 -3.55
CA GLY A 126 -10.11 0.76 -3.50
C GLY A 126 -10.89 2.03 -3.17
N LEU A 127 -10.41 2.80 -2.19
CA LEU A 127 -11.00 4.09 -1.85
C LEU A 127 -10.93 5.08 -3.02
N GLN A 128 -9.78 5.22 -3.68
CA GLN A 128 -9.63 6.17 -4.79
C GLN A 128 -10.48 5.80 -6.00
N HIS A 129 -10.64 4.51 -6.32
CA HIS A 129 -11.60 4.08 -7.34
C HIS A 129 -13.02 4.48 -6.98
N PHE A 130 -13.45 4.19 -5.76
CA PHE A 130 -14.77 4.59 -5.28
C PHE A 130 -14.98 6.11 -5.37
N LEU A 131 -14.00 6.91 -4.93
CA LEU A 131 -14.09 8.38 -4.98
C LEU A 131 -14.11 8.93 -6.40
N ARG A 132 -13.37 8.33 -7.33
CA ARG A 132 -13.40 8.69 -8.75
C ARG A 132 -14.76 8.38 -9.36
N ASP A 133 -15.28 7.17 -9.16
CA ASP A 133 -16.58 6.76 -9.69
C ASP A 133 -17.71 7.65 -9.11
N CYS A 134 -17.58 8.02 -7.84
CA CYS A 134 -18.41 9.04 -7.19
C CYS A 134 -18.36 10.41 -7.89
N HIS A 135 -17.17 10.88 -8.26
CA HIS A 135 -16.98 12.16 -8.93
C HIS A 135 -17.51 12.15 -10.37
N GLU A 136 -17.34 11.03 -11.09
CA GLU A 136 -17.88 10.85 -12.44
C GLU A 136 -19.41 10.90 -12.44
N LEU A 137 -20.06 10.22 -11.48
CA LEU A 137 -21.51 10.29 -11.34
C LEU A 137 -21.97 11.70 -10.97
N ASP A 138 -21.28 12.38 -10.06
CA ASP A 138 -21.61 13.76 -9.66
C ASP A 138 -21.49 14.74 -10.86
N GLY A 139 -20.44 14.60 -11.68
CA GLY A 139 -20.28 15.37 -12.91
C GLY A 139 -21.40 15.11 -13.92
N TRP A 140 -21.80 13.84 -14.10
CA TRP A 140 -22.93 13.47 -14.95
C TRP A 140 -24.25 14.04 -14.44
N ILE A 141 -24.52 13.96 -13.13
CA ILE A 141 -25.72 14.55 -12.51
C ILE A 141 -25.74 16.07 -12.76
N HIS A 142 -24.61 16.75 -12.57
CA HIS A 142 -24.52 18.19 -12.80
C HIS A 142 -24.79 18.57 -14.26
N GLU A 143 -24.24 17.83 -15.22
CA GLU A 143 -24.51 18.02 -16.64
C GLU A 143 -26.01 17.86 -16.96
N LYS A 144 -26.65 16.80 -16.46
CA LYS A 144 -28.08 16.55 -16.68
C LYS A 144 -28.97 17.61 -16.01
N MET A 145 -28.59 18.10 -14.83
CA MET A 145 -29.26 19.22 -14.16
C MET A 145 -29.25 20.49 -15.01
N LEU A 146 -28.13 20.80 -15.67
CA LEU A 146 -28.03 21.95 -16.58
C LEU A 146 -28.92 21.76 -17.81
N MET A 147 -28.90 20.58 -18.44
CA MET A 147 -29.74 20.28 -19.60
C MET A 147 -31.25 20.38 -19.28
N ALA A 148 -31.67 19.88 -18.12
CA ALA A 148 -33.06 19.97 -17.67
C ALA A 148 -33.53 21.43 -17.52
N ARG A 149 -32.65 22.32 -17.02
CA ARG A 149 -32.93 23.75 -16.86
C ARG A 149 -32.97 24.48 -18.21
N ASP A 150 -32.05 24.20 -19.12
CA ASP A 150 -31.98 24.87 -20.43
C ASP A 150 -33.15 24.49 -21.37
N GLY A 151 -33.69 23.28 -21.25
CA GLY A 151 -34.85 22.82 -22.03
C GLY A 151 -36.14 23.64 -21.80
N THR A 152 -36.20 24.43 -20.74
CA THR A 152 -37.33 25.33 -20.43
C THR A 152 -37.34 26.61 -21.28
N ARG A 153 -36.24 26.97 -21.97
CA ARG A 153 -36.08 28.22 -22.73
C ARG A 153 -36.48 28.14 -24.21
N GLU A 154 -36.85 26.97 -24.76
CA GLU A 154 -37.23 26.83 -26.18
C GLU A 154 -38.74 27.04 -26.44
N ASP A 155 -39.03 27.83 -27.49
CA ASP A 155 -40.35 28.30 -27.95
C ASP A 155 -41.48 27.25 -27.92
N GLY A 156 -42.63 27.68 -27.39
CA GLY A 156 -43.78 26.87 -26.98
C GLY A 156 -44.56 26.11 -28.07
N HIS A 157 -44.10 26.05 -29.31
CA HIS A 157 -44.90 25.56 -30.45
C HIS A 157 -44.63 24.11 -30.89
N LYS A 158 -43.78 23.34 -30.19
CA LYS A 158 -43.53 21.91 -30.51
C LYS A 158 -43.64 21.00 -29.29
N LEU A 159 -44.83 20.95 -28.68
CA LEU A 159 -45.18 20.09 -27.53
C LEU A 159 -44.71 18.64 -27.71
N HIS A 160 -44.92 18.06 -28.89
CA HIS A 160 -44.50 16.69 -29.19
C HIS A 160 -42.98 16.49 -29.15
N LYS A 161 -42.19 17.47 -29.63
CA LYS A 161 -40.71 17.40 -29.56
C LYS A 161 -40.19 17.56 -28.13
N ARG A 162 -40.91 18.27 -27.27
CA ARG A 162 -40.60 18.40 -25.83
C ARG A 162 -40.88 17.08 -25.11
N TRP A 163 -42.03 16.47 -25.39
CA TRP A 163 -42.42 15.18 -24.83
C TRP A 163 -41.42 14.07 -25.21
N LEU A 164 -41.02 13.97 -26.47
CA LEU A 164 -40.05 12.97 -26.92
C LEU A 164 -38.68 13.14 -26.24
N ARG A 165 -38.23 14.39 -26.04
CA ARG A 165 -36.99 14.70 -25.31
C ARG A 165 -37.08 14.32 -23.84
N HIS A 166 -38.20 14.64 -23.18
CA HIS A 166 -38.44 14.23 -21.79
C HIS A 166 -38.48 12.70 -21.66
N GLN A 167 -39.13 11.99 -22.58
CA GLN A 167 -39.16 10.53 -22.57
C GLN A 167 -37.76 9.91 -22.74
N ALA A 168 -36.94 10.44 -23.65
CA ALA A 168 -35.56 10.01 -23.83
C ALA A 168 -34.72 10.27 -22.57
N PHE A 169 -34.88 11.44 -21.96
CA PHE A 169 -34.21 11.80 -20.71
C PHE A 169 -34.61 10.87 -19.55
N MET A 170 -35.90 10.54 -19.41
CA MET A 170 -36.37 9.61 -18.37
C MET A 170 -35.84 8.19 -18.60
N ALA A 171 -35.71 7.75 -19.85
CA ALA A 171 -35.09 6.47 -20.18
C ALA A 171 -33.60 6.45 -19.82
N GLU A 172 -32.87 7.53 -20.11
CA GLU A 172 -31.47 7.69 -19.70
C GLU A 172 -31.33 7.72 -18.17
N LEU A 173 -32.21 8.41 -17.46
CA LEU A 173 -32.19 8.49 -16.00
C LEU A 173 -32.45 7.12 -15.37
N ALA A 174 -33.39 6.34 -15.92
CA ALA A 174 -33.63 4.97 -15.50
C ALA A 174 -32.43 4.05 -15.74
N GLN A 175 -31.75 4.19 -16.87
CA GLN A 175 -30.53 3.41 -17.18
C GLN A 175 -29.37 3.75 -16.23
N ASN A 176 -29.19 5.04 -15.90
CA ASN A 176 -28.10 5.49 -15.03
C ASN A 176 -28.36 5.25 -13.54
N LYS A 177 -29.59 4.89 -13.16
CA LYS A 177 -29.90 4.45 -11.80
C LYS A 177 -29.09 3.23 -11.38
N GLU A 178 -28.83 2.31 -12.32
CA GLU A 178 -27.98 1.15 -12.07
C GLU A 178 -26.53 1.54 -11.71
N TRP A 179 -26.05 2.69 -12.21
CA TRP A 179 -24.73 3.21 -11.87
C TRP A 179 -24.68 3.72 -10.42
N LEU A 180 -25.71 4.44 -9.96
CA LEU A 180 -25.85 4.80 -8.56
C LEU A 180 -25.89 3.56 -7.67
N GLU A 181 -26.71 2.57 -8.01
CA GLU A 181 -26.82 1.31 -7.25
C GLU A 181 -25.50 0.52 -7.24
N LYS A 182 -24.70 0.60 -8.29
CA LYS A 182 -23.34 0.04 -8.33
C LYS A 182 -22.43 0.76 -7.31
N ILE A 183 -22.36 2.09 -7.36
CA ILE A 183 -21.53 2.89 -6.42
C ILE A 183 -21.96 2.65 -4.97
N GLU A 184 -23.27 2.53 -4.71
CA GLU A 184 -23.77 2.21 -3.37
C GLU A 184 -23.35 0.83 -2.88
N ARG A 185 -23.39 -0.19 -3.75
CA ARG A 185 -22.91 -1.54 -3.41
C ARG A 185 -21.42 -1.55 -3.14
N GLU A 186 -20.63 -0.89 -3.98
CA GLU A 186 -19.17 -0.77 -3.79
C GLU A 186 -18.85 -0.03 -2.50
N GLY A 187 -19.54 1.08 -2.21
CA GLY A 187 -19.38 1.80 -0.96
C GLY A 187 -19.77 0.95 0.26
N GLN A 188 -20.85 0.17 0.18
CA GLN A 188 -21.24 -0.76 1.25
C GLN A 188 -20.21 -1.85 1.48
N GLN A 189 -19.67 -2.44 0.41
CA GLN A 189 -18.61 -3.45 0.50
C GLN A 189 -17.35 -2.84 1.13
N LEU A 190 -16.93 -1.66 0.68
CA LEU A 190 -15.75 -0.97 1.21
C LEU A 190 -15.91 -0.66 2.71
N MET A 191 -17.11 -0.28 3.16
CA MET A 191 -17.40 -0.07 4.58
C MET A 191 -17.36 -1.36 5.42
N GLN A 192 -17.76 -2.49 4.85
CA GLN A 192 -17.73 -3.80 5.53
C GLN A 192 -16.30 -4.31 5.65
N GLU A 193 -15.52 -4.20 4.58
CA GLU A 193 -14.13 -4.65 4.53
C GLU A 193 -13.21 -3.72 5.34
N LYS A 194 -13.51 -2.41 5.38
CA LYS A 194 -12.66 -1.36 5.97
C LYS A 194 -13.49 -0.39 6.83
N PRO A 195 -13.81 -0.77 8.08
CA PRO A 195 -14.58 0.08 9.00
C PRO A 195 -13.97 1.47 9.24
N GLU A 196 -12.64 1.57 9.19
CA GLU A 196 -11.87 2.81 9.32
C GLU A 196 -12.16 3.84 8.21
N LEU A 197 -12.50 3.38 7.00
CA LEU A 197 -12.87 4.24 5.88
C LEU A 197 -14.35 4.61 5.89
N ALA A 198 -15.16 3.96 6.73
CA ALA A 198 -16.60 4.02 6.61
C ALA A 198 -17.19 5.41 6.84
N ALA A 199 -16.58 6.23 7.70
CA ALA A 199 -17.03 7.61 7.91
C ALA A 199 -16.97 8.43 6.61
N SER A 200 -15.84 8.36 5.89
CA SER A 200 -15.62 9.06 4.63
C SER A 200 -16.53 8.54 3.52
N VAL A 201 -16.66 7.22 3.41
CA VAL A 201 -17.51 6.57 2.40
C VAL A 201 -18.99 6.91 2.60
N ARG A 202 -19.50 6.84 3.84
CA ARG A 202 -20.90 7.22 4.15
C ARG A 202 -21.19 8.67 3.78
N LYS A 203 -20.27 9.58 4.10
CA LYS A 203 -20.42 10.99 3.75
C LYS A 203 -20.55 11.14 2.24
N LYS A 204 -19.68 10.51 1.45
CA LYS A 204 -19.70 10.63 -0.01
C LYS A 204 -20.94 10.00 -0.65
N LEU A 205 -21.38 8.85 -0.15
CA LEU A 205 -22.66 8.24 -0.58
C LEU A 205 -23.85 9.16 -0.27
N GLY A 206 -23.86 9.81 0.90
CA GLY A 206 -24.90 10.77 1.27
C GLY A 206 -24.97 11.96 0.32
N GLU A 207 -23.82 12.54 -0.03
CA GLU A 207 -23.72 13.64 -1.00
C GLU A 207 -24.31 13.24 -2.36
N ILE A 208 -23.90 12.09 -2.90
CA ILE A 208 -24.38 11.61 -4.21
C ILE A 208 -25.87 11.32 -4.21
N ARG A 209 -26.39 10.70 -3.14
CA ARG A 209 -27.84 10.45 -2.98
C ARG A 209 -28.63 11.74 -3.00
N GLN A 210 -28.10 12.78 -2.37
CA GLN A 210 -28.73 14.10 -2.39
C GLN A 210 -28.72 14.69 -3.80
N CYS A 211 -27.56 14.71 -4.48
CA CYS A 211 -27.47 15.19 -5.86
C CYS A 211 -28.43 14.45 -6.79
N TRP A 212 -28.56 13.13 -6.63
CA TRP A 212 -29.47 12.31 -7.42
C TRP A 212 -30.94 12.64 -7.14
N ALA A 213 -31.33 12.79 -5.87
CA ALA A 213 -32.69 13.17 -5.50
C ALA A 213 -33.07 14.57 -6.03
N GLU A 214 -32.13 15.51 -6.05
CA GLU A 214 -32.31 16.82 -6.66
C GLU A 214 -32.55 16.71 -8.17
N LEU A 215 -31.80 15.86 -8.87
CA LEU A 215 -32.02 15.59 -10.30
C LEU A 215 -33.40 14.99 -10.58
N GLU A 216 -33.83 13.99 -9.81
CA GLU A 216 -35.16 13.40 -9.94
C GLU A 216 -36.28 14.43 -9.73
N SER A 217 -36.14 15.30 -8.72
CA SER A 217 -37.10 16.37 -8.44
C SER A 217 -37.17 17.38 -9.59
N THR A 218 -36.02 17.81 -10.10
CA THR A 218 -35.93 18.83 -11.17
C THR A 218 -36.47 18.31 -12.51
N THR A 219 -36.59 17.00 -12.66
CA THR A 219 -36.98 16.36 -13.93
C THR A 219 -38.43 15.90 -13.92
N GLN A 220 -39.04 15.75 -12.73
CA GLN A 220 -40.47 15.52 -12.53
C GLN A 220 -41.31 16.82 -12.52
N ALA A 221 -40.69 17.98 -12.25
CA ALA A 221 -41.32 19.29 -12.26
C ALA A 221 -41.45 19.88 -13.68
#